data_AF-A0A4Q4W549-F1
#
_entry.id   AF-A0A4Q4W549-F1
#
_cell.length_a   1.000
_cell.length_b   1.000
_cell.length_c   1.000
_cell.angle_alpha   90.00
_cell.angle_beta   90.00
_cell.angle_gamma   90.00
#
_symmetry.space_group_name_H-M   'P 1'
#
loop_
_entity.id
_entity.type
_entity.pdbx_description
1 polymer ?
#
loop_
_entity_poly.entity_id
_entity_poly.type
_entity_poly.pdbx_seq_one_letter_code
_entity_poly.pdbx_strand_id
1 'polypeptide(L)'
;MATVPSTSAVIYTGPKDWDKFKDEFKTRAKGYDLWDYIDPDQNVPWPVKPAAPVIASYPKRRIRPQTRTNTPTTTTSSLSSSSGGTTEEIDHTSHPTNTLEMTTEGRQAYNQNFATYTYLDREYKTFRKNCNELMKWVLDSVSPSIKQTYLSSDDNLRGWYAKLQQSGKVYDSRLLMNTKREYEERLKQAPKAAKKFDEWIAKWQEIMAQGQRHGVPETTMPVIWTNQLCAAVAPIMPSWSNSFMLLKQDDIEKGTINYLEVRANLLDHWTMTNP
;
A
#
# COMPACT_ATOMS: atom_id res chain seq x y z
N MET A 1 2.14 -15.21 -32.47
CA MET A 1 1.43 -14.30 -31.55
C MET A 1 2.45 -13.38 -30.94
N ALA A 2 2.42 -12.10 -31.28
CA ALA A 2 3.30 -11.10 -30.70
C ALA A 2 2.84 -10.82 -29.27
N THR A 3 3.72 -11.07 -28.31
CA THR A 3 3.51 -10.71 -26.90
C THR A 3 3.46 -9.20 -26.81
N VAL A 4 2.29 -8.67 -26.47
CA VAL A 4 2.10 -7.25 -26.15
C VAL A 4 2.92 -6.96 -24.88
N PRO A 5 3.93 -6.05 -24.90
CA PRO A 5 4.58 -5.62 -23.68
C PRO A 5 3.63 -4.64 -22.98
N SER A 6 2.74 -5.15 -22.15
CA SER A 6 1.71 -4.37 -21.47
C SER A 6 2.04 -4.19 -20.00
N THR A 7 2.85 -3.18 -19.68
CA THR A 7 2.59 -2.11 -18.70
C THR A 7 3.86 -1.27 -18.63
N SER A 8 3.74 0.05 -18.74
CA SER A 8 4.83 1.01 -18.58
C SER A 8 5.60 0.68 -17.30
N ALA A 9 6.78 0.07 -17.42
CA ALA A 9 7.58 -0.30 -16.25
C ALA A 9 7.94 0.99 -15.52
N VAL A 10 7.37 1.21 -14.33
CA VAL A 10 7.72 2.35 -13.50
C VAL A 10 9.12 2.08 -12.96
N ILE A 11 10.12 2.73 -13.53
CA ILE A 11 11.51 2.59 -13.09
C ILE A 11 11.85 3.78 -12.20
N TYR A 12 12.18 3.51 -10.94
CA TYR A 12 12.71 4.49 -10.01
C TYR A 12 14.22 4.62 -10.25
N THR A 13 14.59 5.59 -11.08
CA THR A 13 16.00 5.90 -11.37
C THR A 13 16.57 6.96 -10.45
N GLY A 14 15.68 7.82 -9.98
CA GLY A 14 16.00 8.86 -9.04
C GLY A 14 14.75 9.56 -8.56
N PRO A 15 14.94 10.62 -7.76
CA PRO A 15 13.82 11.17 -7.02
C PRO A 15 12.69 11.80 -7.87
N LYS A 16 12.95 12.16 -9.14
CA LYS A 16 11.91 12.60 -10.10
C LYS A 16 10.82 11.56 -10.33
N ASP A 17 11.19 10.29 -10.19
CA ASP A 17 10.32 9.15 -10.44
C ASP A 17 9.60 8.73 -9.15
N TRP A 18 9.88 9.39 -8.01
CA TRP A 18 9.42 8.98 -6.69
C TRP A 18 7.90 8.89 -6.62
N ASP A 19 7.17 9.90 -7.10
CA ASP A 19 5.71 9.88 -6.99
C ASP A 19 5.08 8.74 -7.77
N LYS A 20 5.53 8.52 -9.01
CA LYS A 20 5.03 7.42 -9.84
C LYS A 20 5.36 6.08 -9.20
N PHE A 21 6.59 5.92 -8.69
CA PHE A 21 7.03 4.71 -8.02
C PHE A 21 6.26 4.47 -6.72
N LYS A 22 6.05 5.51 -5.90
CA LYS A 22 5.33 5.46 -4.63
C LYS A 22 3.88 5.02 -4.83
N ASP A 23 3.20 5.62 -5.81
CA ASP A 23 1.81 5.31 -6.12
C ASP A 23 1.66 3.86 -6.62
N GLU A 24 2.56 3.42 -7.49
CA GLU A 24 2.59 2.04 -8.01
C GLU A 24 2.94 1.02 -6.90
N PHE A 25 3.95 1.31 -6.09
CA PHE A 25 4.34 0.50 -4.94
C PHE A 25 3.15 0.31 -4.00
N LYS A 26 2.47 1.40 -3.62
CA LYS A 26 1.33 1.37 -2.70
C LYS A 26 0.15 0.61 -3.32
N THR A 27 -0.11 0.78 -4.60
CA THR A 27 -1.17 0.07 -5.32
C THR A 27 -0.92 -1.44 -5.30
N ARG A 28 0.31 -1.87 -5.61
CA ARG A 28 0.69 -3.28 -5.57
C ARG A 28 0.68 -3.85 -4.16
N ALA A 29 1.23 -3.12 -3.20
CA ALA A 29 1.24 -3.54 -1.80
C ALA A 29 -0.19 -3.74 -1.26
N LYS A 30 -1.15 -2.88 -1.64
CA LYS A 30 -2.57 -3.09 -1.34
C LYS A 30 -3.15 -4.29 -2.08
N GLY A 31 -2.85 -4.46 -3.36
CA GLY A 31 -3.30 -5.63 -4.12
C GLY A 31 -2.77 -6.98 -3.60
N TYR A 32 -1.69 -6.95 -2.81
CA TYR A 32 -1.11 -8.11 -2.14
C TYR A 32 -1.49 -8.23 -0.65
N ASP A 33 -2.34 -7.34 -0.13
CA ASP A 33 -2.69 -7.23 1.29
C ASP A 33 -1.48 -7.06 2.23
N LEU A 34 -0.46 -6.32 1.76
CA LEU A 34 0.79 -6.07 2.49
C LEU A 34 0.91 -4.65 3.04
N TRP A 35 0.09 -3.70 2.55
CA TRP A 35 0.30 -2.28 2.84
C TRP A 35 0.31 -1.97 4.35
N ASP A 36 -0.58 -2.56 5.14
CA ASP A 36 -0.67 -2.30 6.58
C ASP A 36 0.62 -2.69 7.35
N TYR A 37 1.37 -3.67 6.84
CA TYR A 37 2.67 -4.10 7.41
C TYR A 37 3.86 -3.26 6.89
N ILE A 38 3.68 -2.57 5.77
CA ILE A 38 4.74 -1.80 5.10
C ILE A 38 4.63 -0.30 5.43
N ASP A 39 3.42 0.18 5.69
CA ASP A 39 3.15 1.59 5.97
C ASP A 39 4.04 2.07 7.12
N PRO A 40 4.92 3.06 6.90
CA PRO A 40 5.77 3.60 7.95
C PRO A 40 4.95 4.13 9.13
N ASP A 41 3.75 4.65 8.86
CA ASP A 41 2.86 5.27 9.84
C ASP A 41 2.11 4.24 10.70
N GLN A 42 2.03 2.99 10.25
CA GLN A 42 1.40 1.91 11.02
C GLN A 42 2.44 1.01 11.67
N ASN A 43 2.24 0.65 12.93
CA ASN A 43 3.15 -0.26 13.63
C ASN A 43 2.63 -1.70 13.71
N VAL A 44 2.17 -2.25 12.57
CA VAL A 44 1.69 -3.63 12.50
C VAL A 44 2.90 -4.59 12.44
N PRO A 45 3.01 -5.57 13.35
CA PRO A 45 4.09 -6.55 13.31
C PRO A 45 3.90 -7.51 12.12
N TRP A 46 5.02 -7.96 11.54
CA TRP A 46 5.00 -8.94 10.46
C TRP A 46 4.44 -10.28 10.96
N PRO A 47 3.59 -10.96 10.17
CA PRO A 47 3.13 -12.31 10.47
C PRO A 47 4.30 -13.26 10.71
N VAL A 48 4.18 -14.08 11.75
CA VAL A 48 5.21 -15.05 12.14
C VAL A 48 4.79 -16.44 11.69
N LYS A 49 5.76 -17.30 11.39
CA LYS A 49 5.47 -18.69 11.02
C LYS A 49 4.74 -19.39 12.18
N PRO A 50 3.55 -19.98 11.96
CA PRO A 50 2.84 -20.67 13.01
C PRO A 50 3.58 -21.95 13.43
N ALA A 51 3.44 -22.33 14.71
CA ALA A 51 4.02 -23.55 15.25
C ALA A 51 3.03 -24.72 15.11
N ALA A 52 3.53 -25.88 14.71
CA ALA A 52 2.73 -27.10 14.66
C ALA A 52 2.37 -27.54 16.09
N PRO A 53 1.16 -28.06 16.34
CA PRO A 53 0.79 -28.59 17.64
C PRO A 53 1.68 -29.78 17.99
N VAL A 54 2.20 -29.80 19.22
CA VAL A 54 3.13 -30.83 19.67
C VAL A 54 2.33 -32.00 20.25
N ILE A 55 2.49 -33.21 19.71
CA ILE A 55 1.76 -34.41 20.16
C ILE A 55 1.88 -34.62 21.69
N ALA A 56 3.07 -34.42 22.24
CA ALA A 56 3.35 -34.61 23.67
C ALA A 56 2.60 -33.64 24.60
N SER A 57 2.05 -32.52 24.09
CA SER A 57 1.32 -31.54 24.90
C SER A 57 -0.13 -31.95 25.20
N TYR A 58 -0.58 -33.11 24.72
CA TYR A 58 -1.96 -33.59 24.89
C TYR A 58 -2.03 -34.77 25.87
N PRO A 59 -3.15 -34.95 26.60
CA PRO A 59 -3.28 -36.02 27.59
C PRO A 59 -3.17 -37.41 26.97
N LYS A 60 -2.33 -38.27 27.58
CA LYS A 60 -2.24 -39.69 27.21
C LYS A 60 -3.35 -40.49 27.90
N ARG A 61 -3.92 -41.45 27.19
CA ARG A 61 -4.87 -42.40 27.72
C ARG A 61 -4.16 -43.52 28.49
N ARG A 62 -4.58 -43.77 29.73
CA ARG A 62 -4.09 -44.88 30.54
C ARG A 62 -4.69 -46.19 30.02
N ILE A 63 -3.84 -47.13 29.60
CA ILE A 63 -4.26 -48.48 29.26
C ILE A 63 -4.17 -49.33 30.52
N ARG A 64 -5.31 -49.68 31.11
CA ARG A 64 -5.34 -50.66 32.21
C ARG A 64 -5.17 -52.05 31.60
N PRO A 65 -4.14 -52.83 31.98
CA PRO A 65 -4.07 -54.22 31.53
C PRO A 65 -5.31 -54.96 32.05
N GLN A 66 -6.11 -55.52 31.14
CA GLN A 66 -7.10 -56.52 31.50
C GLN A 66 -6.34 -57.79 31.90
N THR A 67 -5.97 -57.90 33.17
CA THR A 67 -5.65 -59.21 33.74
C THR A 67 -6.93 -60.04 33.68
N ARG A 68 -7.06 -60.90 32.67
CA ARG A 68 -8.04 -61.99 32.69
C ARG A 68 -7.58 -63.00 33.73
N THR A 69 -7.79 -62.69 35.00
CA THR A 69 -7.74 -63.69 36.05
C THR A 69 -9.03 -64.50 35.93
N ASN A 70 -8.96 -65.63 35.23
CA ASN A 70 -10.01 -66.65 35.26
C ASN A 70 -10.00 -67.27 36.68
N THR A 71 -10.69 -66.65 37.62
CA THR A 71 -10.99 -67.24 38.93
C THR A 71 -12.49 -67.51 38.97
N PRO A 72 -12.95 -68.77 38.95
CA PRO A 72 -14.37 -69.05 39.10
C PRO A 72 -14.74 -68.80 40.56
N THR A 73 -15.49 -67.74 40.82
CA THR A 73 -16.19 -67.58 42.10
C THR A 73 -17.65 -67.27 41.85
N THR A 74 -18.44 -68.15 42.43
CA THR A 74 -19.90 -68.30 42.41
C THR A 74 -20.61 -67.02 42.86
N THR A 75 -21.52 -66.54 42.01
CA THR A 75 -22.71 -65.71 42.31
C THR A 75 -22.66 -64.70 43.47
N THR A 76 -22.78 -63.42 43.14
CA THR A 76 -23.95 -62.63 43.57
C THR A 76 -24.16 -61.41 42.68
N SER A 77 -25.33 -61.37 42.06
CA SER A 77 -25.89 -60.28 41.27
C SER A 77 -26.09 -59.02 42.12
N SER A 78 -25.48 -57.92 41.69
CA SER A 78 -26.02 -56.57 41.93
C SER A 78 -25.88 -55.77 40.63
N LEU A 79 -27.04 -55.52 40.01
CA LEU A 79 -27.16 -54.57 38.92
C LEU A 79 -26.95 -53.16 39.48
N SER A 80 -25.92 -52.48 39.03
CA SER A 80 -25.87 -51.03 39.03
C SER A 80 -25.54 -50.56 37.62
N SER A 81 -26.60 -50.42 36.84
CA SER A 81 -26.66 -49.73 35.56
C SER A 81 -26.34 -48.25 35.76
N SER A 82 -25.05 -47.89 35.90
CA SER A 82 -24.64 -46.50 35.80
C SER A 82 -24.42 -46.17 34.33
N SER A 83 -25.42 -45.52 33.74
CA SER A 83 -25.26 -44.67 32.56
C SER A 83 -24.30 -43.53 32.91
N GLY A 84 -23.01 -43.80 32.90
CA GLY A 84 -21.94 -42.84 33.17
C GLY A 84 -20.99 -42.86 32.00
N GLY A 85 -20.82 -41.73 31.33
CA GLY A 85 -19.83 -41.59 30.25
C GLY A 85 -18.50 -42.15 30.73
N THR A 86 -17.89 -43.04 29.95
CA THR A 86 -16.57 -43.59 30.26
C THR A 86 -15.57 -42.44 30.27
N THR A 87 -15.32 -41.85 31.44
CA THR A 87 -14.26 -40.86 31.62
C THR A 87 -12.94 -41.60 31.43
N GLU A 88 -12.28 -41.37 30.29
CA GLU A 88 -10.98 -41.98 30.03
C GLU A 88 -9.99 -41.51 31.07
N GLU A 89 -9.32 -42.45 31.73
CA GLU A 89 -8.32 -42.16 32.74
C GLU A 89 -7.04 -41.63 32.07
N ILE A 90 -6.54 -40.50 32.56
CA ILE A 90 -5.34 -39.85 32.02
C ILE A 90 -4.10 -40.47 32.65
N ASP A 91 -3.13 -40.85 31.82
CA ASP A 91 -1.80 -41.22 32.30
C ASP A 91 -0.98 -39.95 32.53
N HIS A 92 -0.71 -39.64 33.81
CA HIS A 92 0.10 -38.49 34.23
C HIS A 92 1.61 -38.78 34.26
N THR A 93 2.02 -40.04 34.03
CA THR A 93 3.42 -40.47 34.14
C THR A 93 4.15 -40.45 32.79
N SER A 94 3.43 -40.39 31.67
CA SER A 94 4.01 -40.39 30.34
C SER A 94 3.21 -39.56 29.33
N HIS A 95 3.88 -39.14 28.26
CA HIS A 95 3.26 -38.40 27.16
C HIS A 95 2.88 -39.32 26.00
N PRO A 96 1.86 -38.98 25.20
CA PRO A 96 1.55 -39.74 24.00
C PRO A 96 2.67 -39.53 22.97
N THR A 97 3.04 -40.59 22.25
CA THR A 97 4.01 -40.51 21.13
C THR A 97 3.29 -40.43 19.78
N ASN A 98 2.01 -40.77 19.74
CA ASN A 98 1.13 -40.71 18.58
C ASN A 98 -0.30 -40.34 19.00
N THR A 99 -1.16 -40.04 18.03
CA THR A 99 -2.55 -39.62 18.27
C THR A 99 -3.46 -40.73 18.82
N LEU A 100 -3.09 -42.00 18.65
CA LEU A 100 -3.86 -43.15 19.14
C LEU A 100 -3.69 -43.35 20.66
N GLU A 101 -2.54 -42.92 21.20
CA GLU A 101 -2.24 -42.90 22.63
C GLU A 101 -2.91 -41.75 23.38
N MET A 102 -3.45 -40.74 22.69
CA MET A 102 -4.17 -39.64 23.32
C MET A 102 -5.54 -40.09 23.85
N THR A 103 -6.05 -39.37 24.84
CA THR A 103 -7.49 -39.42 25.18
C THR A 103 -8.34 -38.93 24.00
N THR A 104 -9.62 -39.25 24.01
CA THR A 104 -10.59 -38.86 22.98
C THR A 104 -10.71 -37.34 22.89
N GLU A 105 -10.79 -36.67 24.04
CA GLU A 105 -10.77 -35.21 24.14
C GLU A 105 -9.43 -34.63 23.67
N GLY A 106 -8.30 -35.20 24.10
CA GLY A 106 -6.97 -34.77 23.68
C GLY A 106 -6.76 -34.89 22.17
N ARG A 107 -7.26 -35.97 21.56
CA ARG A 107 -7.24 -36.18 20.11
C ARG A 107 -8.12 -35.16 19.38
N GLN A 108 -9.30 -34.85 19.92
CA GLN A 108 -10.18 -33.83 19.34
C GLN A 108 -9.52 -32.45 19.38
N ALA A 109 -8.94 -32.06 20.52
CA ALA A 109 -8.20 -30.81 20.68
C ALA A 109 -6.98 -30.74 19.75
N TYR A 110 -6.22 -31.83 19.62
CA TYR A 110 -5.09 -31.92 18.68
C TYR A 110 -5.56 -31.72 17.24
N ASN A 111 -6.64 -32.39 16.83
CA ASN A 111 -7.17 -32.27 15.47
C ASN A 111 -7.65 -30.84 15.17
N GLN A 112 -8.31 -30.19 16.13
CA GLN A 112 -8.73 -28.79 15.98
C GLN A 112 -7.52 -27.86 15.88
N ASN A 113 -6.53 -27.99 16.77
CA ASN A 113 -5.32 -27.18 16.74
C ASN A 113 -4.50 -27.41 15.47
N PHE A 114 -4.48 -28.64 14.96
CA PHE A 114 -3.82 -28.98 13.70
C PHE A 114 -4.55 -28.38 12.49
N ALA A 115 -5.88 -28.32 12.52
CA ALA A 115 -6.67 -27.62 11.50
C ALA A 115 -6.41 -26.11 11.52
N THR A 116 -6.39 -25.48 12.70
CA THR A 116 -6.02 -24.06 12.86
C THR A 116 -4.60 -23.80 12.38
N TYR A 117 -3.62 -24.61 12.78
CA TYR A 117 -2.24 -24.53 12.30
C TYR A 117 -2.17 -24.60 10.78
N THR A 118 -2.87 -25.56 10.16
CA THR A 118 -2.85 -25.75 8.70
C THR A 118 -3.41 -24.53 7.97
N TYR A 119 -4.48 -23.92 8.51
CA TYR A 119 -5.02 -22.67 7.99
C TYR A 119 -4.01 -21.51 8.11
N LEU A 120 -3.45 -21.30 9.31
CA LEU A 120 -2.48 -20.23 9.56
C LEU A 120 -1.18 -20.42 8.73
N ASP A 121 -0.72 -21.65 8.52
CA ASP A 121 0.47 -21.94 7.73
C ASP A 121 0.23 -21.65 6.25
N ARG A 122 -1.00 -21.88 5.75
CA ARG A 122 -1.40 -21.47 4.39
C ARG A 122 -1.41 -19.95 4.26
N GLU A 123 -2.04 -19.24 5.19
CA GLU A 123 -2.04 -17.77 5.21
C GLU A 123 -0.62 -17.21 5.26
N TYR A 124 0.23 -17.75 6.14
CA TYR A 124 1.65 -17.36 6.23
C TYR A 124 2.43 -17.62 4.93
N LYS A 125 2.18 -18.76 4.27
CA LYS A 125 2.80 -19.07 2.96
C LYS A 125 2.34 -18.12 1.87
N THR A 126 1.04 -17.81 1.81
CA THR A 126 0.49 -16.81 0.89
C THR A 126 1.12 -15.45 1.14
N PHE A 127 1.19 -15.03 2.40
CA PHE A 127 1.85 -13.79 2.82
C PHE A 127 3.31 -13.74 2.37
N ARG A 128 4.10 -14.79 2.62
CA ARG A 128 5.51 -14.87 2.18
C ARG A 128 5.65 -14.83 0.66
N LYS A 129 4.76 -15.51 -0.06
CA LYS A 129 4.73 -15.47 -1.53
C LYS A 129 4.49 -14.04 -2.01
N ASN A 130 3.47 -13.38 -1.49
CA ASN A 130 3.14 -11.99 -1.82
C ASN A 130 4.30 -11.04 -1.52
N CYS A 131 4.98 -11.21 -0.37
CA CYS A 131 6.19 -10.45 -0.04
C CYS A 131 7.28 -10.64 -1.11
N ASN A 132 7.55 -11.88 -1.51
CA ASN A 132 8.58 -12.18 -2.49
C ASN A 132 8.24 -11.60 -3.88
N GLU A 133 6.97 -11.66 -4.31
CA GLU A 133 6.52 -11.04 -5.56
C GLU A 133 6.71 -9.52 -5.54
N LEU A 134 6.33 -8.87 -4.44
CA LEU A 134 6.53 -7.43 -4.31
C LEU A 134 8.02 -7.06 -4.24
N MET A 135 8.84 -7.82 -3.49
CA MET A 135 10.30 -7.61 -3.44
C MET A 135 10.93 -7.76 -4.82
N LYS A 136 10.54 -8.79 -5.58
CA LYS A 136 10.99 -8.99 -6.96
C LYS A 136 10.62 -7.79 -7.83
N TRP A 137 9.37 -7.34 -7.78
CA TRP A 137 8.94 -6.15 -8.51
C TRP A 137 9.74 -4.90 -8.13
N VAL A 138 9.97 -4.67 -6.83
CA VAL A 138 10.77 -3.53 -6.35
C VAL A 138 12.18 -3.61 -6.95
N LEU A 139 12.82 -4.77 -6.84
CA LEU A 139 14.14 -4.99 -7.42
C LEU A 139 14.12 -4.76 -8.93
N ASP A 140 13.14 -5.25 -9.68
CA ASP A 140 13.08 -5.01 -11.12
C ASP A 140 12.78 -3.54 -11.49
N SER A 141 12.20 -2.78 -10.56
CA SER A 141 11.69 -1.42 -10.77
C SER A 141 12.58 -0.31 -10.18
N VAL A 142 13.76 -0.62 -9.68
CA VAL A 142 14.72 0.40 -9.19
C VAL A 142 16.06 0.33 -9.95
N SER A 143 16.74 1.47 -10.10
CA SER A 143 18.05 1.49 -10.75
C SER A 143 19.12 0.75 -9.93
N PRO A 144 20.19 0.22 -10.56
CA PRO A 144 21.27 -0.48 -9.85
C PRO A 144 21.89 0.35 -8.71
N SER A 145 22.07 1.66 -8.91
CA SER A 145 22.60 2.56 -7.88
C SER A 145 21.68 2.65 -6.66
N ILE A 146 20.36 2.69 -6.87
CA ILE A 146 19.38 2.71 -5.79
C ILE A 146 19.32 1.36 -5.08
N LYS A 147 19.38 0.24 -5.82
CA LYS A 147 19.47 -1.11 -5.24
C LYS A 147 20.61 -1.20 -4.24
N GLN A 148 21.81 -0.82 -4.68
CA GLN A 148 23.02 -0.95 -3.88
C GLN A 148 23.04 -0.03 -2.65
N THR A 149 22.37 1.12 -2.74
CA THR A 149 22.39 2.13 -1.66
C THR A 149 21.29 1.90 -0.62
N TYR A 150 20.09 1.51 -1.06
CA TYR A 150 18.89 1.54 -0.20
C TYR A 150 18.26 0.16 0.06
N LEU A 151 18.50 -0.84 -0.80
CA LEU A 151 17.85 -2.15 -0.71
C LEU A 151 18.80 -3.20 -0.14
N SER A 152 19.02 -3.15 1.17
CA SER A 152 19.82 -4.16 1.88
C SER A 152 19.10 -5.52 1.89
N SER A 153 19.86 -6.61 1.77
CA SER A 153 19.32 -7.98 1.88
C SER A 153 18.72 -8.29 3.25
N ASP A 154 19.15 -7.58 4.28
CA ASP A 154 18.76 -7.83 5.67
C ASP A 154 17.46 -7.10 6.06
N ASP A 155 17.01 -6.17 5.23
CA ASP A 155 15.79 -5.40 5.47
C ASP A 155 14.55 -6.08 4.86
N ASN A 156 13.41 -5.81 5.48
CA ASN A 156 12.10 -6.14 4.93
C ASN A 156 11.56 -5.00 4.03
N LEU A 157 10.41 -5.24 3.39
CA LEU A 157 9.74 -4.26 2.54
C LEU A 157 9.40 -2.95 3.24
N ARG A 158 9.14 -2.96 4.56
CA ARG A 158 8.91 -1.74 5.37
C ARG A 158 10.19 -0.91 5.45
N GLY A 159 11.33 -1.55 5.74
CA GLY A 159 12.64 -0.90 5.75
C GLY A 159 13.04 -0.35 4.38
N TRP A 160 12.84 -1.13 3.32
CA TRP A 160 13.08 -0.70 1.94
C TRP A 160 12.25 0.53 1.58
N TYR A 161 10.93 0.47 1.81
CA TYR A 161 10.03 1.58 1.49
C TYR A 161 10.39 2.85 2.26
N ALA A 162 10.69 2.76 3.56
CA ALA A 162 11.07 3.92 4.37
C ALA A 162 12.37 4.60 3.86
N LYS A 163 13.38 3.81 3.47
CA LYS A 163 14.63 4.34 2.89
C LYS A 163 14.40 5.00 1.54
N LEU A 164 13.62 4.37 0.66
CA LEU A 164 13.26 4.94 -0.63
C LEU A 164 12.47 6.25 -0.45
N GLN A 165 11.52 6.27 0.48
CA GLN A 165 10.75 7.47 0.81
C GLN A 165 11.63 8.61 1.31
N GLN A 166 12.62 8.32 2.15
CA GLN A 166 13.56 9.34 2.61
C GLN A 166 14.38 9.93 1.46
N SER A 167 14.77 9.12 0.47
CA SER A 167 15.44 9.62 -0.74
C SER A 167 14.54 10.50 -1.60
N GLY A 168 13.24 10.18 -1.67
CA GLY A 168 12.23 10.98 -2.37
C GLY A 168 12.02 12.36 -1.73
N LYS A 169 11.96 12.45 -0.38
CA LYS A 169 11.74 13.72 0.35
C LYS A 169 12.77 14.81 0.04
N VAL A 170 14.04 14.44 -0.15
CA VAL A 170 15.11 15.41 -0.50
C VAL A 170 14.81 16.09 -1.84
N TYR A 171 14.11 15.40 -2.72
CA TYR A 171 13.71 15.93 -4.00
C TYR A 171 12.42 16.72 -3.96
N ASP A 172 11.46 16.40 -3.09
CA ASP A 172 10.24 17.20 -2.93
C ASP A 172 10.59 18.69 -2.72
N SER A 173 11.63 18.99 -1.93
CA SER A 173 12.13 20.38 -1.76
C SER A 173 12.72 20.99 -3.03
N ARG A 174 13.49 20.23 -3.81
CA ARG A 174 14.07 20.71 -5.08
C ARG A 174 13.01 20.82 -6.18
N LEU A 175 12.05 19.91 -6.19
CA LEU A 175 10.89 19.89 -7.08
C LEU A 175 10.06 21.14 -6.86
N LEU A 176 9.76 21.48 -5.60
CA LEU A 176 9.05 22.71 -5.24
C LEU A 176 9.73 23.94 -5.86
N MET A 177 11.05 24.07 -5.68
CA MET A 177 11.84 25.20 -6.21
C MET A 177 11.92 25.20 -7.74
N ASN A 178 12.04 24.03 -8.36
CA ASN A 178 12.08 23.92 -9.81
C ASN A 178 10.73 24.21 -10.45
N THR A 179 9.63 23.64 -9.94
CA THR A 179 8.26 23.90 -10.42
C THR A 179 7.89 25.37 -10.23
N LYS A 180 8.27 25.99 -9.11
CA LYS A 180 8.15 27.45 -8.93
C LYS A 180 8.88 28.21 -10.04
N ARG A 181 10.16 27.87 -10.29
CA ARG A 181 10.95 28.53 -11.35
C ARG A 181 10.32 28.35 -12.72
N GLU A 182 9.91 27.14 -13.06
CA GLU A 182 9.24 26.81 -14.33
C GLU A 182 7.93 27.58 -14.48
N TYR A 183 7.14 27.69 -13.41
CA TYR A 183 5.92 28.49 -13.38
C TYR A 183 6.21 29.97 -13.66
N GLU A 184 7.15 30.59 -12.94
CA GLU A 184 7.52 32.00 -13.14
C GLU A 184 8.08 32.26 -14.54
N GLU A 185 8.96 31.38 -15.04
CA GLU A 185 9.49 31.45 -16.40
C GLU A 185 8.38 31.31 -17.45
N ARG A 186 7.41 30.43 -17.21
CA ARG A 186 6.28 30.24 -18.11
C ARG A 186 5.43 31.49 -18.23
N LEU A 187 5.15 32.15 -17.11
CA LEU A 187 4.42 33.43 -17.10
C LEU A 187 5.17 34.53 -17.85
N LYS A 188 6.50 34.63 -17.68
CA LYS A 188 7.34 35.60 -18.42
C LYS A 188 7.30 35.39 -19.94
N GLN A 189 7.00 34.16 -20.40
CA GLN A 189 6.87 33.86 -21.82
C GLN A 189 5.51 34.23 -22.42
N ALA A 190 4.48 34.46 -21.60
CA ALA A 190 3.10 34.70 -22.08
C ALA A 190 3.00 35.83 -23.13
N PRO A 191 3.64 37.01 -22.96
CA PRO A 191 3.52 38.09 -23.95
C PRO A 191 4.08 37.73 -25.34
N LYS A 192 5.02 36.78 -25.40
CA LYS A 192 5.67 36.33 -26.64
C LYS A 192 5.00 35.09 -27.23
N ALA A 193 4.02 34.52 -26.53
CA ALA A 193 3.41 33.25 -26.87
C ALA A 193 2.26 33.36 -27.87
N ALA A 194 1.90 34.55 -28.36
CA ALA A 194 0.76 34.77 -29.25
C ALA A 194 0.71 33.78 -30.44
N LYS A 195 1.86 33.48 -31.07
CA LYS A 195 1.92 32.54 -32.21
C LYS A 195 1.77 31.06 -31.85
N LYS A 196 1.91 30.72 -30.57
CA LYS A 196 1.92 29.35 -30.03
C LYS A 196 1.12 29.30 -28.73
N PHE A 197 -0.02 29.98 -28.69
CA PHE A 197 -0.78 30.17 -27.45
C PHE A 197 -1.31 28.85 -26.89
N ASP A 198 -1.80 27.96 -27.76
CA ASP A 198 -2.27 26.62 -27.35
C ASP A 198 -1.17 25.79 -26.70
N GLU A 199 0.02 25.77 -27.30
CA GLU A 199 1.20 25.14 -26.70
C GLU A 199 1.57 25.84 -25.38
N TRP A 200 1.39 27.17 -25.33
CA TRP A 200 1.67 27.96 -24.14
C TRP A 200 0.82 27.53 -22.94
N ILE A 201 -0.49 27.57 -23.12
CA ILE A 201 -1.47 27.28 -22.07
C ILE A 201 -1.49 25.79 -21.69
N ALA A 202 -1.23 24.88 -22.63
CA ALA A 202 -1.14 23.44 -22.33
C ALA A 202 -0.01 23.14 -21.33
N LYS A 203 1.20 23.70 -21.52
CA LYS A 203 2.26 23.50 -20.52
C LYS A 203 2.02 24.29 -19.24
N TRP A 204 1.36 25.46 -19.31
CA TRP A 204 0.96 26.16 -18.07
C TRP A 204 0.04 25.28 -17.22
N GLN A 205 -0.93 24.60 -17.84
CA GLN A 205 -1.80 23.64 -17.16
C GLN A 205 -1.00 22.47 -16.54
N GLU A 206 -0.03 21.92 -17.27
CA GLU A 206 0.84 20.85 -16.76
C GLU A 206 1.62 21.30 -15.51
N ILE A 207 2.20 22.50 -15.56
CA ILE A 207 2.92 23.10 -14.43
C ILE A 207 1.96 23.36 -13.26
N MET A 208 0.74 23.84 -13.50
CA MET A 208 -0.28 24.04 -12.45
C MET A 208 -0.66 22.71 -11.79
N ALA A 209 -0.91 21.66 -12.59
CA ALA A 209 -1.25 20.34 -12.08
C ALA A 209 -0.12 19.77 -11.20
N GLN A 210 1.13 19.90 -11.64
CA GLN A 210 2.30 19.49 -10.87
C GLN A 210 2.46 20.34 -9.60
N GLY A 211 2.37 21.66 -9.72
CA GLY A 211 2.51 22.57 -8.60
C GLY A 211 1.47 22.32 -7.50
N GLN A 212 0.20 22.16 -7.86
CA GLN A 212 -0.87 21.85 -6.91
C GLN A 212 -0.68 20.48 -6.26
N ARG A 213 -0.27 19.47 -7.03
CA ARG A 213 0.03 18.12 -6.51
C ARG A 213 1.12 18.14 -5.43
N HIS A 214 2.12 19.02 -5.57
CA HIS A 214 3.26 19.11 -4.66
C HIS A 214 3.17 20.29 -3.67
N GLY A 215 2.05 21.01 -3.65
CA GLY A 215 1.82 22.12 -2.71
C GLY A 215 2.72 23.34 -2.96
N VAL A 216 3.08 23.64 -4.21
CA VAL A 216 3.78 24.88 -4.57
C VAL A 216 2.85 26.06 -4.26
N PRO A 217 3.19 26.96 -3.32
CA PRO A 217 2.28 28.03 -2.87
C PRO A 217 1.75 28.88 -4.03
N GLU A 218 2.62 29.21 -4.99
CA GLU A 218 2.33 30.02 -6.18
C GLU A 218 1.37 29.34 -7.17
N THR A 219 1.03 28.07 -7.00
CA THR A 219 0.04 27.35 -7.82
C THR A 219 -1.17 26.87 -7.03
N THR A 220 -1.06 26.91 -5.69
CA THR A 220 -2.08 26.38 -4.78
C THR A 220 -3.03 27.46 -4.28
N MET A 221 -2.53 28.70 -4.12
CA MET A 221 -3.35 29.83 -3.62
C MET A 221 -4.02 30.57 -4.78
N PRO A 222 -5.35 30.50 -4.93
CA PRO A 222 -6.07 31.14 -6.03
C PRO A 222 -5.77 32.61 -6.22
N VAL A 223 -5.81 33.38 -5.13
CA VAL A 223 -5.47 34.81 -5.13
C VAL A 223 -4.09 35.08 -5.73
N ILE A 224 -3.11 34.19 -5.53
CA ILE A 224 -1.76 34.41 -6.06
C ILE A 224 -1.72 34.09 -7.55
N TRP A 225 -2.10 32.88 -7.94
CA TRP A 225 -1.86 32.40 -9.30
C TRP A 225 -2.78 33.05 -10.33
N THR A 226 -4.01 33.45 -9.96
CA THR A 226 -4.92 34.15 -10.88
C THR A 226 -4.42 35.55 -11.20
N ASN A 227 -3.97 36.30 -10.18
CA ASN A 227 -3.36 37.60 -10.34
C ASN A 227 -2.11 37.54 -11.23
N GLN A 228 -1.24 36.56 -10.98
CA GLN A 228 -0.03 36.37 -11.78
C GLN A 228 -0.32 35.96 -13.23
N LEU A 229 -1.31 35.08 -13.45
CA LEU A 229 -1.75 34.72 -14.80
C LEU A 229 -2.33 35.93 -15.54
N CYS A 230 -3.25 36.67 -14.93
CA CYS A 230 -3.88 37.84 -15.54
C CYS A 230 -2.84 38.91 -15.88
N ALA A 231 -1.89 39.18 -14.99
CA ALA A 231 -0.78 40.09 -15.27
C ALA A 231 0.10 39.61 -16.44
N ALA A 232 0.34 38.31 -16.56
CA ALA A 232 1.16 37.73 -17.62
C ALA A 232 0.49 37.82 -18.99
N VAL A 233 -0.83 37.62 -19.07
CA VAL A 233 -1.58 37.63 -20.35
C VAL A 233 -2.15 39.00 -20.71
N ALA A 234 -2.22 39.96 -19.77
CA ALA A 234 -2.70 41.32 -20.04
C ALA A 234 -2.06 42.02 -21.26
N PRO A 235 -0.76 41.84 -21.57
CA PRO A 235 -0.15 42.44 -22.77
C PRO A 235 -0.72 41.95 -24.10
N ILE A 236 -1.32 40.75 -24.13
CA ILE A 236 -1.92 40.15 -25.34
C ILE A 236 -3.46 40.11 -25.28
N MET A 237 -4.03 40.09 -24.07
CA MET A 237 -5.48 40.01 -23.83
C MET A 237 -5.88 40.89 -22.63
N PRO A 238 -5.83 42.22 -22.77
CA PRO A 238 -6.14 43.14 -21.66
C PRO A 238 -7.62 43.10 -21.27
N SER A 239 -8.54 42.96 -22.23
CA SER A 239 -9.99 42.92 -22.00
C SER A 239 -10.41 41.69 -21.19
N TRP A 240 -9.85 40.52 -21.53
CA TRP A 240 -10.07 39.28 -20.78
C TRP A 240 -9.57 39.42 -19.34
N SER A 241 -8.33 39.86 -19.15
CA SER A 241 -7.68 39.94 -17.83
C SER A 241 -8.48 40.79 -16.86
N ASN A 242 -8.95 41.96 -17.31
CA ASN A 242 -9.75 42.87 -16.49
C ASN A 242 -11.14 42.29 -16.17
N SER A 243 -11.82 41.75 -17.19
CA SER A 243 -13.17 41.21 -17.02
C SER A 243 -13.17 39.96 -16.15
N PHE A 244 -12.19 39.08 -16.32
CA PHE A 244 -12.04 37.86 -15.55
C PHE A 244 -11.83 38.17 -14.06
N MET A 245 -10.88 39.06 -13.74
CA MET A 245 -10.63 39.46 -12.35
C MET A 245 -11.86 40.08 -11.68
N LEU A 246 -12.64 40.89 -12.41
CA LEU A 246 -13.87 41.48 -11.89
C LEU A 246 -14.98 40.44 -11.67
N LEU A 247 -15.21 39.56 -12.66
CA LEU A 247 -16.30 38.59 -12.63
C LEU A 247 -16.04 37.43 -11.66
N LYS A 248 -14.76 37.09 -11.42
CA LYS A 248 -14.35 35.94 -10.60
C LYS A 248 -13.77 36.32 -9.25
N GLN A 249 -13.86 37.58 -8.84
CA GLN A 249 -13.30 38.06 -7.57
C GLN A 249 -13.75 37.21 -6.37
N ASP A 250 -15.06 37.00 -6.22
CA ASP A 250 -15.64 36.18 -5.16
C ASP A 250 -15.10 34.74 -5.12
N ASP A 251 -15.00 34.11 -6.30
CA ASP A 251 -14.51 32.73 -6.44
C ASP A 251 -13.00 32.65 -6.11
N ILE A 252 -12.24 33.69 -6.44
CA ILE A 252 -10.81 33.81 -6.16
C ILE A 252 -10.58 33.97 -4.65
N GLU A 253 -11.33 34.86 -4.00
CA GLU A 253 -11.22 35.12 -2.56
C GLU A 253 -11.66 33.92 -1.71
N LYS A 254 -12.73 33.23 -2.12
CA LYS A 254 -13.21 31.99 -1.47
C LYS A 254 -12.35 30.78 -1.80
N GLY A 255 -11.43 30.90 -2.76
CA GLY A 255 -10.53 29.85 -3.19
C GLY A 255 -11.21 28.69 -3.92
N THR A 256 -12.38 28.91 -4.53
CA THR A 256 -13.18 27.90 -5.22
C THR A 256 -12.84 27.75 -6.70
N ILE A 257 -12.06 28.69 -7.24
CA ILE A 257 -11.72 28.71 -8.67
C ILE A 257 -10.73 27.61 -9.07
N ASN A 258 -11.01 26.96 -10.20
CA ASN A 258 -10.21 25.85 -10.73
C ASN A 258 -9.39 26.29 -11.95
N TYR A 259 -8.09 26.00 -11.95
CA TYR A 259 -7.18 26.33 -13.06
C TYR A 259 -7.59 25.71 -14.41
N LEU A 260 -8.33 24.59 -14.41
CA LEU A 260 -8.89 23.97 -15.62
C LEU A 260 -10.00 24.83 -16.23
N GLU A 261 -10.86 25.41 -15.40
CA GLU A 261 -11.91 26.34 -15.85
C GLU A 261 -11.30 27.62 -16.42
N VAL A 262 -10.26 28.14 -15.75
CA VAL A 262 -9.54 29.33 -16.22
C VAL A 262 -8.87 29.08 -17.56
N ARG A 263 -8.23 27.92 -17.74
CA ARG A 263 -7.68 27.52 -19.05
C ARG A 263 -8.75 27.53 -20.13
N ALA A 264 -9.89 26.88 -19.89
CA ALA A 264 -10.95 26.77 -20.88
C ALA A 264 -11.46 28.16 -21.29
N ASN A 265 -11.78 29.00 -20.30
CA ASN A 265 -12.25 30.36 -20.53
C ASN A 265 -11.23 31.24 -21.29
N LEU A 266 -9.94 31.10 -20.95
CA LEU A 266 -8.86 31.82 -21.60
C LEU A 266 -8.65 31.38 -23.06
N LEU A 267 -8.76 30.07 -23.34
CA LEU A 267 -8.72 29.52 -24.69
C LEU A 267 -9.90 29.99 -25.54
N ASP A 268 -11.12 29.93 -24.99
CA ASP A 268 -12.33 30.38 -25.68
C ASP A 268 -12.17 31.86 -26.09
N HIS A 269 -11.75 32.73 -25.15
CA HIS A 269 -11.50 34.14 -25.45
C HIS A 269 -10.42 34.32 -26.52
N TRP A 270 -9.31 33.57 -26.44
CA TRP A 270 -8.23 33.65 -27.42
C TRP A 270 -8.71 33.34 -28.85
N THR A 271 -9.50 32.28 -29.01
CA THR A 271 -10.05 31.87 -30.32
C THR A 271 -11.04 32.89 -30.89
N MET A 272 -11.82 33.56 -30.04
CA MET A 272 -12.76 34.60 -30.48
C MET A 272 -12.04 35.87 -30.96
N THR A 273 -10.89 36.21 -30.37
CA THR A 273 -10.15 37.44 -30.71
C THR A 273 -9.03 37.23 -31.73
N ASN A 274 -8.62 35.99 -32.00
CA ASN A 274 -7.54 35.64 -32.94
C ASN A 274 -7.96 34.46 -33.84
N PRO A 275 -8.88 34.68 -34.80
CA PRO A 275 -9.38 33.65 -35.72
C PRO A 275 -8.35 33.21 -36.77
#